data_AF-A0A412IDI3-F1
#
_entry.id   AF-A0A412IDI3-F1
#
_cell.length_a   1.000
_cell.length_b   1.000
_cell.length_c   1.000
_cell.angle_alpha   90.00
_cell.angle_beta   90.00
_cell.angle_gamma   90.00
#
_symmetry.space_group_name_H-M   'P 1'
#
loop_
_entity.id
_entity.type
_entity.pdbx_description
1 polymer ?
#
loop_
_entity_poly.entity_id
_entity_poly.type
_entity_poly.pdbx_seq_one_letter_code
_entity_poly.pdbx_strand_id
1 'polypeptide(L)'
;MYSYNDFERLFLRYKLEGVPSGVSIEQFCLSNKVPYNLFAKWYKDSRKPIIPVHFLGSPSPEAEIQETPSPLPEQDPEVDIRFSSLAELRILVDIRMSNGVHLCQKNLSYAGLKILVEKL
;
A
#
# COMPACT_ATOMS: atom_id res chain seq x y z
N MET A 1 15.75 24.66 -11.10
CA MET A 1 15.91 23.20 -11.33
C MET A 1 15.39 22.50 -10.09
N TYR A 2 14.49 21.53 -10.20
CA TYR A 2 13.93 20.84 -9.02
C TYR A 2 14.99 19.92 -8.41
N SER A 3 15.19 20.00 -7.10
CA SER A 3 16.03 19.09 -6.34
C SER A 3 15.22 17.88 -5.85
N TYR A 4 15.93 16.84 -5.40
CA TYR A 4 15.31 15.66 -4.77
C TYR A 4 14.41 16.05 -3.58
N ASN A 5 14.87 17.01 -2.75
CA ASN A 5 14.16 17.47 -1.56
C ASN A 5 12.86 18.23 -1.92
N ASP A 6 12.83 18.91 -3.07
CA ASP A 6 11.62 19.60 -3.53
C ASP A 6 10.51 18.62 -3.87
N PHE A 7 10.84 17.51 -4.53
CA PHE A 7 9.87 16.45 -4.83
C PHE A 7 9.43 15.69 -3.58
N GLU A 8 10.34 15.47 -2.63
CA GLU A 8 10.01 14.82 -1.35
C GLU A 8 9.01 15.64 -0.54
N ARG A 9 9.25 16.96 -0.41
CA ARG A 9 8.31 17.89 0.25
C ARG A 9 6.98 17.97 -0.48
N LEU A 10 7.00 18.02 -1.81
CA LEU A 10 5.79 18.00 -2.63
C LEU A 10 4.99 16.72 -2.38
N PHE A 11 5.66 15.56 -2.33
CA PHE A 11 5.01 14.28 -2.09
C PHE A 11 4.43 14.19 -0.68
N LEU A 12 5.13 14.69 0.33
CA LEU A 12 4.62 14.74 1.70
C LEU A 12 3.37 15.63 1.80
N ARG A 13 3.38 16.82 1.17
CA ARG A 13 2.19 17.69 1.11
C ARG A 13 1.06 17.04 0.36
N TYR A 14 1.33 16.37 -0.77
CA TYR A 14 0.31 15.60 -1.47
C TYR A 14 -0.35 14.55 -0.57
N LYS A 15 0.44 13.83 0.25
CA LYS A 15 -0.09 12.84 1.19
C LYS A 15 -0.98 13.46 2.28
N LEU A 16 -0.63 14.66 2.75
CA LEU A 16 -1.36 15.34 3.84
C LEU A 16 -2.57 16.15 3.35
N GLU A 17 -2.50 16.76 2.16
CA GLU A 17 -3.49 17.71 1.67
C GLU A 17 -4.20 17.21 0.41
N GLY A 18 -3.45 16.65 -0.53
CA GLY A 18 -3.97 16.16 -1.81
C GLY A 18 -4.83 14.92 -1.67
N VAL A 19 -4.36 13.92 -0.92
CA VAL A 19 -5.06 12.64 -0.71
C VAL A 19 -6.39 12.84 0.04
N PRO A 20 -6.46 13.58 1.16
CA PRO A 20 -7.74 13.83 1.84
C PRO A 20 -8.73 14.67 1.02
N SER A 21 -8.21 15.53 0.13
CA SER A 21 -9.02 16.35 -0.77
C SER A 21 -9.45 15.60 -2.04
N GLY A 22 -9.04 14.34 -2.22
CA GLY A 22 -9.37 13.53 -3.40
C GLY A 22 -8.73 14.03 -4.71
N VAL A 23 -7.69 14.86 -4.62
CA VAL A 23 -6.99 15.42 -5.79
C VAL A 23 -5.99 14.38 -6.30
N SER A 24 -5.92 14.18 -7.63
CA SER A 24 -4.92 13.27 -8.20
C SER A 24 -3.51 13.84 -8.07
N ILE A 25 -2.49 12.99 -7.97
CA ILE A 25 -1.08 13.45 -7.90
C ILE A 25 -0.70 14.31 -9.12
N GLU A 26 -1.26 14.02 -10.30
CA GLU A 26 -1.06 14.82 -11.51
C GLU A 26 -1.63 16.23 -11.36
N GLN A 27 -2.88 16.33 -10.91
CA GLN A 27 -3.52 17.62 -10.63
C GLN A 27 -2.78 18.40 -9.54
N PHE A 28 -2.30 17.71 -8.51
CA PHE A 28 -1.53 18.32 -7.44
C PHE A 28 -0.18 18.84 -7.93
N CYS A 29 0.54 18.09 -8.78
CA CYS A 29 1.76 18.54 -9.42
C CYS A 29 1.50 19.79 -10.29
N LEU A 30 0.45 19.77 -11.12
CA LEU A 30 0.06 20.91 -11.95
C LEU A 30 -0.25 22.15 -11.12
N SER A 31 -1.03 22.00 -10.04
CA SER A 31 -1.37 23.10 -9.12
C SER A 31 -0.14 23.71 -8.45
N ASN A 32 0.89 22.89 -8.18
CA ASN A 32 2.15 23.33 -7.60
C ASN A 32 3.21 23.73 -8.65
N LYS A 33 2.79 23.86 -9.93
CA LYS A 33 3.66 24.20 -11.08
C LYS A 33 4.81 23.21 -11.30
N VAL A 34 4.66 21.97 -10.84
CA VAL A 34 5.66 20.91 -10.99
C VAL A 34 5.32 20.07 -12.23
N PRO A 35 6.25 19.94 -13.20
CA PRO A 35 6.04 19.06 -14.34
C PRO A 35 5.93 17.60 -13.89
N TYR A 36 4.79 16.96 -14.17
CA TYR A 36 4.52 15.59 -13.74
C TYR A 36 5.60 14.59 -14.21
N ASN A 37 6.15 14.75 -15.41
CA ASN A 37 7.20 13.88 -15.96
C ASN A 37 8.44 13.80 -15.05
N LEU A 38 8.83 14.92 -14.43
CA LEU A 38 9.97 14.96 -13.52
C LEU A 38 9.63 14.30 -12.18
N PHE A 39 8.43 14.57 -11.66
CA PHE A 39 7.94 13.92 -10.45
C PHE A 39 7.82 12.41 -10.63
N ALA A 40 7.31 11.94 -11.76
CA ALA A 40 7.16 10.52 -12.06
C ALA A 40 8.51 9.80 -12.15
N LYS A 41 9.53 10.46 -12.71
CA LYS A 41 10.90 9.93 -12.72
C LYS A 41 11.46 9.85 -11.30
N TRP A 42 11.37 10.94 -10.54
CA TRP A 42 11.79 10.97 -9.14
C TRP A 42 11.08 9.90 -8.30
N TYR A 43 9.76 9.75 -8.45
CA TYR A 43 8.97 8.78 -7.69
C TYR A 43 9.36 7.33 -7.97
N LYS A 44 9.73 7.01 -9.22
CA LYS A 44 10.26 5.69 -9.59
C LYS A 44 11.65 5.46 -8.98
N ASP A 45 12.53 6.45 -9.04
CA ASP A 45 13.89 6.37 -8.51
C ASP A 45 13.93 6.32 -6.97
N SER A 46 12.96 6.99 -6.31
CA SER A 46 12.81 7.04 -4.84
C SER A 46 12.07 5.84 -4.25
N ARG A 47 11.37 5.03 -5.05
CA ARG A 47 10.72 3.77 -4.64
C ARG A 47 11.74 2.64 -4.44
N LYS A 48 12.82 2.90 -3.68
CA LYS A 48 13.62 1.79 -3.14
C LYS A 48 12.67 0.89 -2.33
N PRO A 49 12.71 -0.44 -2.52
CA PRO A 49 11.85 -1.34 -1.77
C PRO A 49 12.06 -1.05 -0.29
N ILE A 50 10.96 -0.83 0.43
CA ILE A 50 10.97 -0.76 1.89
C ILE A 50 11.51 -2.12 2.34
N ILE A 51 12.79 -2.18 2.66
CA ILE A 51 13.39 -3.37 3.27
C ILE A 51 12.80 -3.37 4.68
N PRO A 52 11.99 -4.36 5.07
CA PRO A 52 11.59 -4.49 6.45
C PRO A 52 12.86 -4.67 7.27
N VAL A 53 13.25 -3.64 8.01
CA VAL A 53 14.34 -3.73 8.96
C VAL A 53 13.82 -4.57 10.11
N HIS A 54 14.20 -5.85 10.12
CA HIS A 54 13.94 -6.71 11.26
C HIS A 54 14.86 -6.24 12.40
N PHE A 55 14.28 -5.70 13.46
CA PHE A 55 15.03 -5.35 14.65
C PHE A 55 15.39 -6.66 15.38
N LEU A 56 16.68 -7.00 15.41
CA LEU A 56 17.18 -8.12 16.23
C LEU A 56 17.09 -7.69 17.71
N GLY A 57 15.96 -7.96 18.35
CA GLY A 57 15.78 -7.65 19.77
C GLY A 57 14.36 -7.55 20.32
N SER A 58 13.31 -7.92 19.58
CA SER A 58 11.97 -8.08 20.18
C SER A 58 11.82 -9.49 20.77
N PRO A 59 11.38 -9.63 22.04
CA PRO A 59 11.25 -10.93 22.68
C PRO A 59 10.17 -11.78 21.99
N SER A 60 10.48 -13.06 21.82
CA SER A 60 9.61 -14.09 21.23
C SER A 60 8.26 -14.17 21.95
N PRO A 61 7.12 -14.29 21.24
CA PRO A 61 5.82 -14.49 21.85
C PRO A 61 5.54 -15.99 22.05
N GLU A 62 6.08 -16.58 23.11
CA GLU A 62 5.67 -17.90 23.59
C GLU A 62 5.56 -17.88 25.12
N ALA A 63 4.35 -17.62 25.64
CA ALA A 63 3.85 -18.24 26.87
C ALA A 63 2.36 -17.92 27.06
N GLU A 64 1.62 -19.00 27.31
CA GLU A 64 0.19 -19.21 27.44
C GLU A 64 -0.55 -18.43 28.56
N ILE A 65 -1.78 -18.02 28.22
CA ILE A 65 -3.08 -18.17 28.93
C ILE A 65 -3.17 -17.72 30.42
N GLN A 66 -4.06 -16.77 30.74
CA GLN A 66 -5.26 -16.95 31.62
C GLN A 66 -5.90 -15.64 32.16
N GLU A 67 -7.23 -15.58 31.99
CA GLU A 67 -8.28 -14.99 32.86
C GLU A 67 -8.56 -13.45 32.83
N THR A 68 -9.77 -13.13 32.33
CA THR A 68 -10.56 -11.86 32.38
C THR A 68 -11.06 -11.52 33.82
N PRO A 69 -11.69 -10.35 34.15
CA PRO A 69 -12.46 -9.43 33.28
C PRO A 69 -12.46 -7.90 33.59
N SER A 70 -13.04 -7.13 32.65
CA SER A 70 -13.78 -5.83 32.78
C SER A 70 -13.16 -4.65 32.00
N PRO A 71 -13.95 -3.61 31.64
CA PRO A 71 -14.49 -3.43 30.28
C PRO A 71 -14.04 -2.09 29.66
N LEU A 72 -14.55 -1.79 28.45
CA LEU A 72 -14.59 -0.48 27.74
C LEU A 72 -13.60 -0.35 26.54
N PRO A 73 -14.01 0.39 25.49
CA PRO A 73 -14.97 -0.03 24.49
C PRO A 73 -14.25 -0.29 23.16
N GLU A 74 -14.90 -1.12 22.33
CA GLU A 74 -14.55 -1.43 20.95
C GLU A 74 -14.18 -0.17 20.17
N GLN A 75 -12.91 -0.06 19.76
CA GLN A 75 -12.55 0.74 18.59
C GLN A 75 -12.58 -0.20 17.39
N ASP A 76 -13.63 -0.06 16.60
CA ASP A 76 -13.70 -0.56 15.24
C ASP A 76 -12.39 -0.28 14.50
N PRO A 77 -11.80 -1.26 13.78
CA PRO A 77 -10.77 -0.96 12.80
C PRO A 77 -11.46 -0.37 11.55
N GLU A 78 -12.08 0.80 11.69
CA GLU A 78 -12.65 1.56 10.59
C GLU A 78 -11.57 2.40 9.88
N VAL A 79 -10.45 1.75 9.52
CA VAL A 79 -9.38 2.36 8.70
C VAL A 79 -9.30 1.67 7.33
N ASP A 80 -10.37 1.00 6.89
CA ASP A 80 -10.39 0.28 5.60
C ASP A 80 -11.23 0.96 4.50
N ILE A 81 -11.66 2.22 4.68
CA ILE A 81 -12.61 2.87 3.74
C ILE A 81 -12.00 4.04 2.93
N ARG A 82 -10.70 4.35 3.05
CA ARG A 82 -10.12 5.55 2.39
C ARG A 82 -9.10 5.30 1.27
N PHE A 83 -8.94 4.06 0.81
CA PHE A 83 -8.13 3.76 -0.39
C PHE A 83 -8.95 3.58 -1.68
N SER A 84 -10.27 3.80 -1.63
CA SER A 84 -11.21 3.51 -2.73
C SER A 84 -11.13 4.43 -3.95
N SER A 85 -10.11 5.29 -4.09
CA SER A 85 -9.99 6.22 -5.23
C SER A 85 -8.62 6.22 -5.94
N LEU A 86 -7.71 5.30 -5.61
CA LEU A 86 -6.62 4.94 -6.52
C LEU A 86 -7.18 3.95 -7.53
N ALA A 87 -7.18 4.30 -8.82
CA ALA A 87 -7.63 3.45 -9.94
C ALA A 87 -7.48 1.97 -9.58
N GLU A 88 -8.61 1.26 -9.45
CA GLU A 88 -8.67 -0.02 -8.71
C GLU A 88 -7.51 -0.93 -9.11
N LEU A 89 -6.60 -1.21 -8.17
CA LEU A 89 -5.44 -2.05 -8.44
C LEU A 89 -5.93 -3.42 -8.93
N ARG A 90 -5.61 -3.72 -10.19
CA ARG A 90 -5.97 -4.98 -10.85
C ARG A 90 -4.74 -5.88 -10.91
N ILE A 91 -4.86 -7.06 -10.33
CA ILE A 91 -3.80 -8.04 -10.22
C ILE A 91 -3.98 -9.10 -11.32
N LEU A 92 -2.88 -9.49 -11.94
CA LEU A 92 -2.81 -10.62 -12.85
C LEU A 92 -1.93 -11.69 -12.21
N VAL A 93 -2.40 -12.93 -12.22
CA VAL A 93 -1.69 -14.08 -11.63
C VAL A 93 -1.64 -15.22 -12.64
N ASP A 94 -0.47 -15.84 -12.76
CA ASP A 94 -0.20 -17.02 -13.56
C ASP A 94 0.55 -18.04 -12.67
N ILE A 95 -0.08 -19.18 -12.38
CA ILE A 95 0.45 -20.21 -11.47
C ILE A 95 0.63 -21.49 -12.26
N ARG A 96 1.87 -22.00 -12.25
CA ARG A 96 2.24 -23.28 -12.86
C ARG A 96 2.74 -24.21 -11.77
N MET A 97 2.09 -25.36 -11.67
CA MET A 97 2.40 -26.39 -10.70
C MET A 97 3.25 -27.51 -11.34
N SER A 98 4.03 -28.22 -10.53
CA SER A 98 4.87 -29.34 -11.00
C SER A 98 4.05 -30.53 -11.52
N ASN A 99 2.80 -30.66 -11.10
CA ASN A 99 1.86 -31.67 -11.60
C ASN A 99 1.23 -31.32 -12.98
N GLY A 100 1.64 -30.21 -13.60
CA GLY A 100 1.15 -29.78 -14.90
C GLY A 100 -0.11 -28.90 -14.86
N VAL A 101 -0.66 -28.60 -13.69
CA VAL A 101 -1.79 -27.68 -13.55
C VAL A 101 -1.33 -26.24 -13.82
N HIS A 102 -2.13 -25.50 -14.60
CA HIS A 102 -1.90 -24.11 -14.96
C HIS A 102 -3.15 -23.27 -14.69
N LEU A 103 -2.99 -22.19 -13.91
CA LEU A 103 -4.05 -21.23 -13.59
C LEU A 103 -3.62 -19.83 -14.02
N CYS A 104 -4.43 -19.17 -14.85
CA CYS A 104 -4.20 -17.79 -15.28
C CYS A 104 -5.45 -16.96 -15.01
N GLN A 105 -5.32 -15.91 -14.19
CA GLN A 105 -6.43 -15.03 -13.87
C GLN A 105 -6.00 -13.56 -13.94
N LYS A 106 -6.85 -12.76 -14.56
CA LYS A 106 -6.66 -11.31 -14.75
C LYS A 106 -7.69 -10.54 -13.94
N ASN A 107 -7.41 -9.27 -13.71
CA ASN A 107 -8.33 -8.32 -13.07
C ASN A 107 -8.76 -8.72 -11.65
N LEU A 108 -7.87 -9.39 -10.90
CA LEU A 108 -8.13 -9.72 -9.51
C LEU A 108 -8.02 -8.48 -8.62
N SER A 109 -8.96 -8.34 -7.68
CA SER A 109 -8.74 -7.51 -6.50
C SER A 109 -7.82 -8.25 -5.52
N TYR A 110 -7.28 -7.53 -4.53
CA TYR A 110 -6.52 -8.16 -3.44
C TYR A 110 -7.33 -9.25 -2.70
N ALA A 111 -8.60 -8.97 -2.40
CA ALA A 111 -9.52 -9.95 -1.83
C ALA A 111 -9.71 -11.18 -2.74
N GLY A 112 -9.84 -10.97 -4.05
CA GLY A 112 -9.95 -12.07 -5.02
C GLY A 112 -8.68 -12.92 -5.09
N LEU A 113 -7.50 -12.29 -5.00
CA LEU A 113 -6.23 -13.01 -4.93
C LEU A 113 -6.13 -13.85 -3.65
N LYS A 114 -6.52 -13.29 -2.50
CA LYS A 114 -6.49 -14.00 -1.22
C LYS A 114 -7.34 -15.27 -1.27
N ILE A 115 -8.58 -15.16 -1.75
CA ILE A 115 -9.49 -16.30 -1.91
C ILE A 115 -8.93 -17.33 -2.90
N LEU A 116 -8.30 -16.89 -3.99
CA LEU A 116 -7.67 -17.79 -4.94
C LEU A 116 -6.56 -18.60 -4.28
N VAL A 117 -5.67 -17.96 -3.51
CA VAL A 117 -4.57 -18.65 -2.83
C VAL A 117 -5.07 -19.59 -1.74
N GLU A 118 -6.12 -19.23 -1.01
CA GLU A 118 -6.74 -20.10 0.01
C GLU A 118 -7.36 -21.38 -0.57
N LYS A 119 -7.64 -21.42 -1.89
CA LYS A 119 -8.27 -22.55 -2.58
C LYS A 119 -7.30 -23.41 -3.39
N LEU A 120 -6.03 -23.05 -3.46
CA LEU A 120 -4.98 -23.83 -4.12
C LEU A 120 -4.43 -24.90 -3.18
#